data_AF-A0A0L8I879-F1
#
_entry.id   AF-A0A0L8I879-F1
#
_cell.length_a   1.000
_cell.length_b   1.000
_cell.length_c   1.000
_cell.angle_alpha   90.00
_cell.angle_beta   90.00
_cell.angle_gamma   90.00
#
_symmetry.space_group_name_H-M   'P 1'
#
loop_
_entity.id
_entity.type
_entity.pdbx_description
1 polymer ?
#
loop_
_entity_poly.entity_id
_entity_poly.type
_entity_poly.pdbx_seq_one_letter_code
_entity_poly.pdbx_strand_id
1 'polypeptide(L)' 'MVSQFSAQSEMNAEYSLECLQQNNWEYEKAAQVFLNLKTNGKIPLEAFIK' A
#
# COMPACT_ATOMS: atom_id res chain seq x y z
N MET A 1 -7.22 9.89 -0.40
CA MET A 1 -5.90 9.31 -0.07
C MET A 1 -5.87 7.82 -0.34
N VAL A 2 -6.70 7.02 0.33
CA VAL A 2 -6.77 5.55 0.13
C VAL A 2 -7.05 5.15 -1.32
N SER A 3 -8.08 5.71 -1.96
CA SER A 3 -8.43 5.35 -3.36
C SER A 3 -7.33 5.70 -4.36
N GLN A 4 -6.60 6.80 -4.14
CA GLN A 4 -5.44 7.17 -4.97
C GLN A 4 -4.27 6.22 -4.73
N PHE A 5 -3.98 5.91 -3.47
CA PHE A 5 -2.91 4.98 -3.10
C PHE A 5 -3.18 3.57 -3.63
N SER A 6 -4.43 3.10 -3.54
CA SER A 6 -4.91 1.84 -4.12
C SER A 6 -4.74 1.80 -5.63
N ALA A 7 -5.10 2.88 -6.34
CA ALA A 7 -4.90 2.96 -7.78
C ALA A 7 -3.42 2.94 -8.18
N GLN A 8 -2.53 3.59 -7.42
CA GLN A 8 -1.09 3.66 -7.72
C GLN A 8 -0.31 2.40 -7.33
N SER A 9 -0.67 1.80 -6.20
CA SER A 9 -0.04 0.57 -5.69
C SER A 9 -0.59 -0.69 -6.34
N GLU A 10 -1.75 -0.57 -7.00
CA GLU A 10 -2.59 -1.68 -7.49
C GLU A 10 -3.12 -2.58 -6.38
N MET A 11 -2.93 -2.20 -5.12
CA MET A 11 -3.50 -2.90 -3.99
C MET A 11 -4.99 -2.58 -3.85
N ASN A 12 -5.73 -3.48 -3.24
CA ASN A 12 -7.12 -3.23 -2.85
C ASN A 12 -7.22 -2.13 -1.78
N ALA A 13 -8.46 -1.73 -1.50
CA ALA A 13 -8.72 -0.62 -0.57
C ALA A 13 -8.31 -0.93 0.87
N GLU A 14 -8.42 -2.19 1.30
CA GLU A 14 -8.14 -2.61 2.68
C GLU A 14 -6.64 -2.51 2.99
N TYR A 15 -5.79 -3.13 2.16
CA TYR A 15 -4.33 -3.06 2.32
C TYR A 15 -3.79 -1.66 2.07
N SER A 16 -4.41 -0.90 1.16
CA SER A 16 -4.05 0.51 0.95
C SER A 16 -4.37 1.38 2.15
N LEU A 17 -5.51 1.14 2.81
CA LEU A 17 -5.87 1.82 4.05
C LEU A 17 -4.90 1.45 5.18
N GLU A 18 -4.62 0.16 5.36
CA GLU A 18 -3.70 -0.33 6.39
C GLU A 18 -2.30 0.26 6.22
N CYS A 19 -1.77 0.27 4.98
CA CYS A 19 -0.46 0.85 4.69
C CYS A 19 -0.39 2.34 5.04
N LEU A 20 -1.42 3.11 4.72
CA LEU A 20 -1.50 4.52 5.09
C LEU A 20 -1.60 4.69 6.61
N GLN A 21 -2.43 3.90 7.31
CA GLN A 21 -2.58 3.96 8.76
C GLN A 21 -1.27 3.64 9.51
N GLN A 22 -0.57 2.57 9.11
CA GLN A 22 0.72 2.18 9.69
C GLN A 22 1.81 3.23 9.49
N ASN A 23 1.66 4.07 8.47
CA ASN A 23 2.58 5.15 8.16
C ASN A 23 2.05 6.54 8.59
N ASN A 24 1.11 6.59 9.53
CA ASN A 24 0.52 7.84 10.07
C ASN A 24 -0.10 8.74 8.99
N TRP A 25 -0.66 8.15 7.93
CA TRP A 25 -1.21 8.84 6.78
C TRP A 25 -0.20 9.69 6.00
N GLU A 26 1.10 9.47 6.20
CA GLU A 26 2.16 10.11 5.41
C GLU A 26 2.27 9.42 4.04
N TYR A 27 1.75 10.08 2.99
CA TYR A 27 1.63 9.48 1.65
C TYR A 27 2.97 9.00 1.09
N GLU A 28 3.99 9.87 1.13
CA GLU A 28 5.31 9.59 0.57
C GLU A 28 6.00 8.46 1.34
N LYS A 29 5.87 8.48 2.66
CA LYS A 29 6.42 7.44 3.53
C LYS A 29 5.75 6.09 3.28
N ALA A 30 4.41 6.07 3.20
CA ALA A 30 3.65 4.86 2.87
C ALA A 30 4.05 4.31 1.50
N ALA A 31 4.22 5.18 0.50
CA ALA A 31 4.66 4.78 -0.84
C ALA A 31 6.08 4.18 -0.83
N GLN A 32 7.01 4.80 -0.10
CA GLN A 32 8.38 4.30 0.03
C GLN A 32 8.43 2.93 0.73
N VAL A 33 7.67 2.76 1.82
CA VAL A 33 7.57 1.48 2.54
C VAL A 33 6.92 0.42 1.66
N PHE A 34 5.82 0.74 0.96
CA PHE A 34 5.19 -0.15 0.00
C PHE A 34 6.16 -0.62 -1.08
N LEU A 35 6.90 0.30 -1.72
CA LEU A 35 7.89 -0.05 -2.75
C LEU A 35 8.98 -0.97 -2.20
N ASN A 36 9.47 -0.71 -0.99
CA ASN A 36 10.44 -1.57 -0.34
C ASN A 36 9.87 -2.98 -0.11
N LEU A 37 8.66 -3.09 0.44
CA LEU A 37 8.00 -4.37 0.68
C LEU A 37 7.69 -5.13 -0.62
N LYS A 38 7.23 -4.43 -1.66
CA LYS A 38 6.95 -4.99 -3.00
C LYS A 38 8.23 -5.55 -3.63
N THR A 39 9.32 -4.78 -3.58
CA THR A 39 10.63 -5.19 -4.12
C THR A 39 11.19 -6.41 -3.38
N ASN A 40 10.98 -6.48 -2.05
CA ASN A 40 11.38 -7.64 -1.25
C ASN A 40 10.41 -8.83 -1.35
N GLY A 41 9.33 -8.74 -2.13
CA GLY A 41 8.33 -9.81 -2.26
C GLY A 41 7.58 -10.11 -0.95
N LYS A 42 7.50 -9.13 -0.04
CA LYS A 42 6.89 -9.28 1.29
C LYS A 42 5.40 -8.91 1.33
N ILE A 43 4.83 -8.46 0.21
CA ILE A 43 3.41 -8.12 0.13
C ILE A 43 2.63 -9.38 -0.26
N PRO A 44 1.61 -9.77 0.53
CA PRO A 44 0.76 -10.91 0.19
C PRO A 44 0.03 -10.69 -1.13
N LEU A 45 -0.24 -11.77 -1.88
CA LEU A 45 -0.90 -11.69 -3.18
C LEU A 45 -2.36 -11.20 -3.05
N GLU A 46 -2.99 -11.49 -1.91
CA GLU A 46 -4.34 -11.05 -1.54
C GLU A 46 -4.47 -9.52 -1.56
N ALA A 47 -3.36 -8.80 -1.28
CA ALA A 47 -3.35 -7.35 -1.34
C ALA A 47 -3.67 -6.81 -2.75
N PHE A 48 -3.47 -7.61 -3.80
CA PHE A 48 -3.72 -7.24 -5.20
C PHE A 48 -5.04 -7.81 -5.75
N ILE A 49 -5.82 -8.51 -4.92
CA ILE A 49 -7.16 -9.00 -5.27
C ILE A 49 -8.16 -7.90 -4.93
N LYS A 50 -8.88 -7.40 -5.94
CA LYS A 50 -9.82 -6.26 -5.83
C LYS A 50 -11.17 -6.65 -5.26
#